data_AF-A0A5B8MSK9-F1
#
_entry.id   AF-A0A5B8MSK9-F1
#
_cell.length_a   1.000
_cell.length_b   1.000
_cell.length_c   1.000
_cell.angle_alpha   90.00
_cell.angle_beta   90.00
_cell.angle_gamma   90.00
#
_symmetry.space_group_name_H-M   'P 1'
#
loop_
_entity.id
_entity.type
_entity.pdbx_description
1 polymer ?
#
loop_
_entity_poly.entity_id
_entity_poly.type
_entity_poly.pdbx_seq_one_letter_code
_entity_poly.pdbx_strand_id
1 'polypeptide(L)'
;MEEVDLGQSFADEKAALRSRPEHPDGVVLDQRFGVSAERLRDMVFMDSREGSVYHSFLKQMTYFDVQVGEFRSGAGGGKERVVSFKISSPMGRTGPKEVDAEDSQVIVLENSCGLVMESSCKTSKVMYSNSFTVDVQHKIIADSPSANECVLHCTVKVNFVKSVMGMIKKQIRAESVKQMHKKYSTLGQCIAQALQASPSSAAAENSDKLEPLLDIGLTIEGQSQNGHLSSSETEPVPLMHRRNDSGTDLKRDTAKSDSKVSGWLLKRSDKLRKWNTRYCEFDFVSGRFEWRKRPDDPTPNGFMMINIFTEVQNKDIQRGVHPQGMEECSFLIVYEKKKYYFSADTDRAMDMWCTAMKEYIQSCSSKVMMTNTSFDDSPTMVAMFSIGQVTDMDHLDSEKKPDRMAYFRMSVGNHVKRSKTIKTSTSGTWNQTFSFPILMGENPEIILYGEECYSDSKYAQGKTIGMCSLPLWAFPPNEAVKFWACLRSSAHMSSPISGKVQVHLIIKNKYDVENLDTEDGITIFEEEGKGNHAGEDVRAESSRKAEGGAGENSFWTREYSLLDLLCCGLVNRGRKPKASSQYQLLQEMDDL
;
A
#
# COMPACT_ATOMS: atom_id res chain seq x y z
N MET A 1 -52.39 13.72 -24.57
CA MET A 1 -51.29 13.37 -23.65
C MET A 1 -50.05 13.37 -24.52
N GLU A 2 -49.21 14.39 -24.39
CA GLU A 2 -47.90 14.37 -25.02
C GLU A 2 -47.08 13.28 -24.32
N GLU A 3 -46.58 12.30 -25.08
CA GLU A 3 -45.50 11.44 -24.61
C GLU A 3 -44.30 12.35 -24.32
N VAL A 4 -44.12 12.70 -23.06
CA VAL A 4 -42.88 13.32 -22.61
C VAL A 4 -41.79 12.28 -22.85
N ASP A 5 -40.85 12.60 -23.72
CA ASP A 5 -39.70 11.76 -24.02
C ASP A 5 -38.80 11.67 -22.76
N LEU A 6 -39.10 10.69 -21.92
CA LEU A 6 -38.39 10.41 -20.67
C LEU A 6 -36.89 10.18 -20.91
N GLY A 7 -36.50 9.74 -22.11
CA GLY A 7 -35.10 9.51 -22.47
C GLY A 7 -34.29 10.79 -22.60
N GLN A 8 -34.87 11.81 -23.26
CA GLN A 8 -34.21 13.11 -23.44
C GLN A 8 -34.02 13.84 -22.11
N SER A 9 -35.03 13.81 -21.23
CA SER A 9 -34.96 14.44 -19.90
C SER A 9 -33.84 13.85 -19.04
N PHE A 10 -33.65 12.53 -19.07
CA PHE A 10 -32.59 11.86 -18.30
C PHE A 10 -31.19 12.22 -18.83
N ALA A 11 -31.01 12.26 -20.16
CA ALA A 11 -29.73 12.61 -20.76
C ALA A 11 -29.30 14.04 -20.38
N ASP A 12 -30.25 14.99 -20.40
CA ASP A 12 -30.02 16.39 -20.06
C ASP A 12 -29.71 16.56 -18.56
N GLU A 13 -30.45 15.88 -17.68
CA GLU A 13 -30.20 15.86 -16.23
C GLU A 13 -28.82 15.26 -15.88
N LYS A 14 -28.45 14.16 -16.54
CA LYS A 14 -27.14 13.52 -16.39
C LYS A 14 -26.02 14.40 -16.94
N ALA A 15 -26.25 15.09 -18.05
CA ALA A 15 -25.30 16.06 -18.61
C ALA A 15 -25.09 17.25 -17.64
N ALA A 16 -26.15 17.74 -16.99
CA ALA A 16 -26.05 18.80 -15.98
C ALA A 16 -25.12 18.38 -14.82
N LEU A 17 -25.26 17.16 -14.28
CA LEU A 17 -24.37 16.63 -13.23
C LEU A 17 -22.90 16.56 -13.69
N ARG A 18 -22.66 16.11 -14.94
CA ARG A 18 -21.31 15.96 -15.50
C ARG A 18 -20.65 17.30 -15.83
N SER A 19 -21.42 18.27 -16.30
CA SER A 19 -20.93 19.58 -16.76
C SER A 19 -20.28 20.42 -15.67
N ARG A 20 -20.53 20.10 -14.39
CA ARG A 20 -19.94 20.85 -13.28
C ARG A 20 -18.41 20.70 -13.29
N PRO A 21 -17.65 21.81 -13.27
CA PRO A 21 -16.20 21.77 -13.26
C PRO A 21 -15.67 20.94 -12.09
N GLU A 22 -14.73 20.06 -12.40
CA GLU A 22 -14.02 19.25 -11.43
C GLU A 22 -12.99 20.08 -10.65
N HIS A 23 -12.67 19.59 -9.46
CA HIS A 23 -11.62 20.21 -8.68
C HIS A 23 -10.22 19.89 -9.25
N PRO A 24 -9.31 20.89 -9.32
CA PRO A 24 -8.10 20.80 -10.13
C PRO A 24 -6.94 20.03 -9.48
N ASP A 25 -6.99 19.73 -8.17
CA ASP A 25 -5.86 19.11 -7.48
C ASP A 25 -5.85 17.57 -7.58
N GLY A 26 -6.90 16.96 -8.14
CA GLY A 26 -6.90 15.56 -8.57
C GLY A 26 -8.21 14.81 -8.32
N VAL A 27 -8.32 13.61 -8.91
CA VAL A 27 -9.39 12.64 -8.66
C VAL A 27 -8.96 11.73 -7.52
N VAL A 28 -9.76 11.63 -6.46
CA VAL A 28 -9.45 10.80 -5.27
C VAL A 28 -10.21 9.49 -5.21
N LEU A 29 -11.33 9.39 -5.94
CA LEU A 29 -12.11 8.18 -6.14
C LEU A 29 -12.90 8.29 -7.45
N ASP A 30 -12.90 7.24 -8.24
CA ASP A 30 -13.73 7.11 -9.43
C ASP A 30 -14.09 5.64 -9.59
N GLN A 31 -15.24 5.26 -9.03
CA GLN A 31 -15.62 3.86 -8.91
C GLN A 31 -17.10 3.65 -9.22
N ARG A 32 -17.38 2.57 -9.95
CA ARG A 32 -18.72 2.06 -10.23
C ARG A 32 -19.17 1.14 -9.11
N PHE A 33 -20.43 1.29 -8.72
CA PHE A 33 -21.07 0.47 -7.70
C PHE A 33 -22.36 -0.12 -8.25
N GLY A 34 -22.60 -1.41 -7.98
CA GLY A 34 -23.83 -2.12 -8.31
C GLY A 34 -25.00 -1.77 -7.39
N VAL A 35 -25.26 -0.47 -7.22
CA VAL A 35 -26.45 0.07 -6.53
C VAL A 35 -26.99 1.30 -7.24
N SER A 36 -28.27 1.61 -7.02
CA SER A 36 -28.86 2.85 -7.51
C SER A 36 -28.18 4.09 -6.90
N ALA A 37 -28.20 5.20 -7.63
CA ALA A 37 -27.64 6.47 -7.17
C ALA A 37 -28.27 6.95 -5.85
N GLU A 38 -29.59 6.77 -5.70
CA GLU A 38 -30.33 7.10 -4.49
C GLU A 38 -29.84 6.28 -3.30
N ARG A 39 -29.71 4.96 -3.47
CA ARG A 39 -29.24 4.08 -2.40
C ARG A 39 -27.80 4.42 -2.00
N LEU A 40 -26.93 4.69 -2.96
CA LEU A 40 -25.55 5.08 -2.67
C LEU A 40 -25.49 6.43 -1.93
N ARG A 41 -26.28 7.42 -2.34
CA ARG A 41 -26.43 8.69 -1.61
C ARG A 41 -26.80 8.41 -0.16
N ASP A 42 -27.80 7.56 0.07
CA ASP A 42 -28.29 7.30 1.41
C ASP A 42 -27.23 6.59 2.27
N MET A 43 -26.54 5.61 1.71
CA MET A 43 -25.46 4.88 2.39
C MET A 43 -24.28 5.77 2.79
N VAL A 44 -23.91 6.74 1.94
CA VAL A 44 -22.71 7.55 2.13
C VAL A 44 -23.00 8.85 2.88
N PHE A 45 -24.17 9.45 2.67
CA PHE A 45 -24.46 10.77 3.19
C PHE A 45 -25.65 10.81 4.15
N MET A 46 -26.68 9.97 4.03
CA MET A 46 -27.89 10.14 4.84
C MET A 46 -27.96 9.23 6.06
N ASP A 47 -27.40 8.02 5.98
CA ASP A 47 -27.48 7.05 7.06
C ASP A 47 -26.35 7.29 8.08
N SER A 48 -26.71 7.95 9.19
CA SER A 48 -25.81 8.16 10.32
C SER A 48 -25.99 7.15 11.44
N ARG A 49 -26.79 6.10 11.24
CA ARG A 49 -27.04 5.08 12.28
C ARG A 49 -25.78 4.27 12.54
N GLU A 50 -25.65 3.78 13.77
CA GLU A 50 -24.60 2.83 14.13
C GLU A 50 -24.72 1.57 13.24
N GLY A 51 -23.58 1.09 12.73
CA GLY A 51 -23.53 -0.02 11.77
C GLY A 51 -23.77 0.35 10.30
N SER A 52 -24.12 1.61 10.00
CA SER A 52 -24.17 2.08 8.60
C SER A 52 -22.79 2.03 7.92
N VAL A 53 -22.79 2.12 6.59
CA VAL A 53 -21.54 2.22 5.79
C VAL A 53 -20.75 3.46 6.17
N TYR A 54 -21.44 4.59 6.33
CA TYR A 54 -20.81 5.83 6.75
C TYR A 54 -20.18 5.71 8.15
N HIS A 55 -20.88 5.10 9.11
CA HIS A 55 -20.33 4.88 10.44
C HIS A 55 -19.10 3.96 10.43
N SER A 56 -19.15 2.85 9.67
CA SER A 56 -18.02 1.94 9.49
C SER A 56 -16.81 2.63 8.88
N PHE A 57 -17.05 3.48 7.88
CA PHE A 57 -16.02 4.32 7.26
C PHE A 57 -15.38 5.28 8.27
N LEU A 58 -16.17 6.02 9.06
CA LEU A 58 -15.66 6.95 10.07
C LEU A 58 -14.82 6.23 11.13
N LYS A 59 -15.23 5.03 11.54
CA LYS A 59 -14.49 4.19 12.49
C LYS A 59 -13.14 3.73 11.92
N GLN A 60 -13.10 3.25 10.68
CA GLN A 60 -11.85 2.85 10.01
C GLN A 60 -10.90 4.04 9.82
N MET A 61 -11.43 5.24 9.63
CA MET A 61 -10.66 6.48 9.56
C MET A 61 -10.17 6.98 10.93
N THR A 62 -10.48 6.28 12.02
CA THR A 62 -10.17 6.67 13.40
C THR A 62 -10.70 8.06 13.73
N TYR A 63 -11.94 8.34 13.30
CA TYR A 63 -12.63 9.57 13.67
C TYR A 63 -13.42 9.35 14.96
N PHE A 64 -13.34 10.31 15.87
CA PHE A 64 -13.96 10.25 17.19
C PHE A 64 -14.96 11.38 17.36
N ASP A 65 -15.87 11.24 18.33
CA ASP A 65 -16.86 12.26 18.70
C ASP A 65 -17.64 12.81 17.49
N VAL A 66 -17.98 11.94 16.53
CA VAL A 66 -18.62 12.35 15.28
C VAL A 66 -20.05 12.81 15.56
N GLN A 67 -20.35 14.05 15.17
CA GLN A 67 -21.67 14.66 15.22
C GLN A 67 -22.07 15.05 13.81
N VAL A 68 -23.12 14.41 13.29
CA VAL A 68 -23.65 14.69 11.95
C VAL A 68 -24.86 15.60 12.09
N GLY A 69 -24.75 16.84 11.60
CA GLY A 69 -25.88 17.75 11.55
C GLY A 69 -26.93 17.34 10.51
N GLU A 70 -28.17 17.77 10.72
CA GLU A 70 -29.24 17.61 9.73
C GLU A 70 -29.03 18.55 8.54
N PHE A 71 -29.48 18.12 7.35
CA PHE A 71 -29.54 19.00 6.19
C PHE A 71 -30.62 20.06 6.38
N ARG A 72 -30.22 21.33 6.23
CA ARG A 72 -31.08 22.52 6.32
C ARG A 72 -31.06 23.27 5.00
N SER A 73 -32.10 24.02 4.70
CA SER A 73 -32.11 24.90 3.53
C SER A 73 -31.07 26.02 3.71
N GLY A 74 -30.05 26.03 2.88
CA GLY A 74 -28.99 27.04 2.87
C GLY A 74 -29.38 28.29 2.08
N ALA A 75 -28.65 29.39 2.28
CA ALA A 75 -28.94 30.68 1.66
C ALA A 75 -28.92 30.67 0.12
N GLY A 76 -28.20 29.72 -0.48
CA GLY A 76 -28.10 29.54 -1.94
C GLY A 76 -29.17 28.63 -2.55
N GLY A 77 -30.22 28.25 -1.82
CA GLY A 77 -31.25 27.31 -2.26
C GLY A 77 -30.84 25.83 -2.25
N GLY A 78 -29.57 25.53 -1.98
CA GLY A 78 -29.09 24.18 -1.72
C GLY A 78 -29.42 23.69 -0.30
N LYS A 79 -29.18 22.41 -0.03
CA LYS A 79 -29.26 21.85 1.33
C LYS A 79 -27.86 21.81 1.93
N GLU A 80 -27.68 22.32 3.13
CA GLU A 80 -26.39 22.36 3.83
C GLU A 80 -26.45 21.66 5.19
N ARG A 81 -25.33 21.07 5.61
CA ARG A 81 -25.14 20.57 6.96
C ARG A 81 -23.67 20.72 7.39
N VAL A 82 -23.42 20.53 8.67
CA VAL A 82 -22.07 20.48 9.24
C VAL A 82 -21.87 19.13 9.93
N VAL A 83 -20.72 18.52 9.69
CA VAL A 83 -20.26 17.32 10.39
C VAL A 83 -19.04 17.70 11.22
N SER A 84 -19.13 17.55 12.54
CA SER A 84 -18.03 17.84 13.46
C SER A 84 -17.45 16.53 13.98
N PHE A 85 -16.13 16.42 14.05
CA PHE A 85 -15.44 15.21 14.50
C PHE A 85 -14.03 15.52 14.98
N LYS A 86 -13.40 14.57 15.68
CA LYS A 86 -11.99 14.61 16.04
C LYS A 86 -11.21 13.59 15.24
N ILE A 87 -9.97 13.93 14.90
CA ILE A 87 -9.03 13.02 14.23
C ILE A 87 -7.77 12.88 15.06
N SER A 88 -7.17 11.68 15.05
CA SER A 88 -5.81 11.51 15.58
C SER A 88 -4.85 12.38 14.78
N SER A 89 -4.09 13.21 15.50
CA SER A 89 -3.18 14.15 14.88
C SER A 89 -2.03 13.42 14.18
N PRO A 90 -1.74 13.75 12.92
CA PRO A 90 -0.57 13.20 12.24
C PRO A 90 0.73 13.80 12.78
N MET A 91 0.68 14.84 13.61
CA MET A 91 1.85 15.57 14.12
C MET A 91 2.51 14.90 15.34
N GLY A 92 2.80 13.60 15.23
CA GLY A 92 3.68 12.86 16.16
C GLY A 92 3.62 13.29 17.63
N ARG A 93 4.79 13.52 18.25
CA ARG A 93 4.90 13.96 19.67
C ARG A 93 4.84 15.47 19.86
N THR A 94 5.00 16.26 18.81
CA THR A 94 5.19 17.72 18.88
C THR A 94 3.90 18.52 18.66
N GLY A 95 2.78 17.86 18.35
CA GLY A 95 1.46 18.46 18.25
C GLY A 95 0.46 17.92 19.28
N PRO A 96 -0.75 18.52 19.35
CA PRO A 96 -1.86 17.90 20.07
C PRO A 96 -2.11 16.51 19.50
N LYS A 97 -2.42 15.52 20.36
CA LYS A 97 -2.68 14.12 19.92
C LYS A 97 -3.95 13.98 19.09
N GLU A 98 -4.89 14.89 19.28
CA GLU A 98 -6.18 14.93 18.63
C GLU A 98 -6.44 16.36 18.17
N VAL A 99 -7.10 16.50 17.02
CA VAL A 99 -7.50 17.80 16.49
C VAL A 99 -8.96 17.79 16.10
N ASP A 100 -9.65 18.86 16.46
CA ASP A 100 -11.06 19.06 16.10
C ASP A 100 -11.15 19.46 14.63
N ALA A 101 -12.08 18.85 13.92
CA ALA A 101 -12.35 19.07 12.51
C ALA A 101 -13.84 19.31 12.27
N GLU A 102 -14.12 20.15 11.29
CA GLU A 102 -15.47 20.45 10.81
C GLU A 102 -15.50 20.28 9.30
N ASP A 103 -16.51 19.57 8.80
CA ASP A 103 -16.79 19.37 7.39
C ASP A 103 -18.15 19.98 7.05
N SER A 104 -18.13 21.08 6.32
CA SER A 104 -19.34 21.75 5.82
C SER A 104 -19.74 21.13 4.49
N GLN A 105 -20.93 20.55 4.41
CA GLN A 105 -21.41 19.82 3.24
C GLN A 105 -22.62 20.53 2.64
N VAL A 106 -22.57 20.78 1.34
CA VAL A 106 -23.63 21.48 0.58
C VAL A 106 -24.01 20.65 -0.63
N ILE A 107 -25.28 20.24 -0.70
CA ILE A 107 -25.87 19.65 -1.90
C ILE A 107 -26.17 20.79 -2.87
N VAL A 108 -25.43 20.83 -3.97
CA VAL A 108 -25.52 21.93 -4.94
C VAL A 108 -26.41 21.58 -6.12
N LEU A 109 -26.52 20.31 -6.46
CA LEU A 109 -27.42 19.81 -7.51
C LEU A 109 -27.93 18.44 -7.12
N GLU A 110 -29.25 18.23 -7.18
CA GLU A 110 -29.91 16.96 -6.90
C GLU A 110 -31.05 16.81 -7.92
N ASN A 111 -31.07 15.70 -8.66
CA ASN A 111 -32.11 15.37 -9.64
C ASN A 111 -32.32 13.85 -9.69
N SER A 112 -33.14 13.36 -10.63
CA SER A 112 -33.46 11.92 -10.72
C SER A 112 -32.25 11.06 -11.10
N CYS A 113 -31.25 11.67 -11.74
CA CYS A 113 -30.02 11.00 -12.17
C CYS A 113 -28.95 10.92 -11.08
N GLY A 114 -29.09 11.68 -9.98
CA GLY A 114 -28.14 11.65 -8.88
C GLY A 114 -27.89 13.02 -8.22
N LEU A 115 -26.65 13.23 -7.79
CA LEU A 115 -26.28 14.25 -6.81
C LEU A 115 -24.89 14.82 -7.11
N VAL A 116 -24.74 16.14 -6.93
CA VAL A 116 -23.46 16.80 -6.70
C VAL A 116 -23.43 17.48 -5.34
N MET A 117 -22.49 17.05 -4.49
CA MET A 117 -22.26 17.60 -3.16
C MET A 117 -20.85 18.16 -3.03
N GLU A 118 -20.72 19.35 -2.46
CA GLU A 118 -19.45 19.96 -2.13
C GLU A 118 -19.23 19.90 -0.61
N SER A 119 -18.05 19.43 -0.22
CA SER A 119 -17.61 19.32 1.17
C SER A 119 -16.41 20.23 1.34
N SER A 120 -16.34 20.97 2.45
CA SER A 120 -15.19 21.81 2.80
C SER A 120 -14.78 21.51 4.23
N CYS A 121 -13.60 20.91 4.37
CA CYS A 121 -13.05 20.49 5.65
C CYS A 121 -12.06 21.52 6.19
N LYS A 122 -12.26 21.88 7.47
CA LYS A 122 -11.37 22.68 8.29
C LYS A 122 -10.90 21.86 9.48
N THR A 123 -9.61 21.94 9.79
CA THR A 123 -9.01 21.30 10.97
C THR A 123 -8.41 22.37 11.85
N SER A 124 -8.77 22.39 13.13
CA SER A 124 -8.20 23.32 14.11
C SER A 124 -6.86 22.82 14.65
N LYS A 125 -6.06 23.70 15.26
CA LYS A 125 -4.86 23.35 16.06
C LYS A 125 -3.73 22.60 15.33
N VAL A 126 -3.84 22.34 14.02
CA VAL A 126 -2.72 21.91 13.18
C VAL A 126 -1.93 23.12 12.66
N MET A 127 -0.66 22.94 12.33
CA MET A 127 0.12 23.98 11.66
C MET A 127 -0.58 24.43 10.38
N TYR A 128 -0.69 25.76 10.18
CA TYR A 128 -1.38 26.37 9.05
C TYR A 128 -2.89 26.07 8.94
N SER A 129 -3.52 25.56 10.00
CA SER A 129 -4.97 25.30 10.07
C SER A 129 -5.85 26.44 9.58
N ASN A 130 -5.44 27.68 9.84
CA ASN A 130 -6.18 28.88 9.43
C ASN A 130 -5.79 29.42 8.04
N SER A 131 -4.90 28.73 7.33
CA SER A 131 -4.32 29.19 6.08
C SER A 131 -4.87 28.46 4.86
N PHE A 132 -5.51 27.30 5.04
CA PHE A 132 -6.11 26.54 3.95
C PHE A 132 -7.34 25.73 4.39
N THR A 133 -8.16 25.35 3.41
CA THR A 133 -9.23 24.34 3.52
C THR A 133 -9.02 23.25 2.48
N VAL A 134 -9.60 22.08 2.72
CA VAL A 134 -9.64 20.99 1.73
C VAL A 134 -11.08 20.81 1.29
N ASP A 135 -11.34 21.08 0.02
CA ASP A 135 -12.66 20.95 -0.56
C ASP A 135 -12.72 19.67 -1.40
N VAL A 136 -13.83 18.94 -1.30
CA VAL A 136 -14.08 17.73 -2.08
C VAL A 136 -15.44 17.82 -2.75
N GLN A 137 -15.47 17.65 -4.06
CA GLN A 137 -16.68 17.54 -4.84
C GLN A 137 -17.01 16.06 -5.05
N HIS A 138 -18.20 15.65 -4.64
CA HIS A 138 -18.73 14.31 -4.79
C HIS A 138 -19.80 14.34 -5.87
N LYS A 139 -19.66 13.53 -6.92
CA LYS A 139 -20.67 13.30 -7.93
C LYS A 139 -21.15 11.86 -7.83
N ILE A 140 -22.42 11.65 -7.53
CA ILE A 140 -23.10 10.35 -7.67
C ILE A 140 -23.96 10.44 -8.92
N ILE A 141 -23.72 9.58 -9.90
CA ILE A 141 -24.39 9.64 -11.21
C ILE A 141 -24.88 8.24 -11.58
N ALA A 142 -26.19 8.09 -11.78
CA ALA A 142 -26.81 6.87 -12.27
C ALA A 142 -26.34 6.54 -13.70
N ASP A 143 -26.11 5.27 -13.99
CA ASP A 143 -25.71 4.86 -15.34
C ASP A 143 -26.88 4.88 -16.34
N SER A 144 -28.08 4.53 -15.91
CA SER A 144 -29.32 4.62 -16.67
C SER A 144 -30.52 4.95 -15.76
N PRO A 145 -31.71 5.32 -16.30
CA PRO A 145 -32.88 5.72 -15.51
C PRO A 145 -33.38 4.64 -14.54
N SER A 146 -33.18 3.38 -14.90
CA SER A 146 -33.59 2.21 -14.11
C SER A 146 -32.40 1.42 -13.57
N ALA A 147 -31.17 1.96 -13.67
CA ALA A 147 -29.97 1.24 -13.27
C ALA A 147 -29.90 1.09 -11.76
N ASN A 148 -29.70 -0.14 -11.30
CA ASN A 148 -29.06 -0.44 -10.03
C ASN A 148 -27.53 -0.31 -10.13
N GLU A 149 -27.06 0.67 -10.90
CA GLU A 149 -25.64 0.97 -11.07
C GLU A 149 -25.43 2.47 -11.11
N CYS A 150 -24.39 2.93 -10.42
CA CYS A 150 -23.98 4.32 -10.44
C CYS A 150 -22.46 4.47 -10.31
N VAL A 151 -21.98 5.65 -10.66
CA VAL A 151 -20.60 6.07 -10.47
C VAL A 151 -20.54 7.05 -9.30
N LEU A 152 -19.64 6.81 -8.35
CA LEU A 152 -19.20 7.81 -7.38
C LEU A 152 -17.83 8.34 -7.81
N HIS A 153 -17.82 9.62 -8.17
CA HIS A 153 -16.66 10.34 -8.65
C HIS A 153 -16.34 11.50 -7.70
N CYS A 154 -15.16 11.48 -7.07
CA CYS A 154 -14.73 12.46 -6.09
C CYS A 154 -13.47 13.18 -6.55
N THR A 155 -13.51 14.52 -6.58
CA THR A 155 -12.34 15.37 -6.91
C THR A 155 -12.00 16.31 -5.77
N VAL A 156 -10.72 16.65 -5.62
CA VAL A 156 -10.20 17.43 -4.47
C VAL A 156 -9.58 18.76 -4.90
N LYS A 157 -9.76 19.79 -4.08
CA LYS A 157 -9.11 21.10 -4.20
C LYS A 157 -8.59 21.57 -2.84
N VAL A 158 -7.38 22.10 -2.81
CA VAL A 158 -6.80 22.75 -1.63
C VAL A 158 -6.87 24.26 -1.82
N ASN A 159 -7.73 24.93 -1.04
CA ASN A 159 -7.92 26.37 -1.10
C ASN A 159 -7.08 27.06 -0.04
N PHE A 160 -6.21 27.99 -0.45
CA PHE A 160 -5.42 28.79 0.49
C PHE A 160 -6.16 30.10 0.79
N VAL A 161 -6.69 30.23 2.01
CA VAL A 161 -7.35 31.44 2.51
C VAL A 161 -6.37 32.51 2.98
N LYS A 162 -5.11 32.13 3.28
CA LYS A 162 -4.03 33.06 3.63
C LYS A 162 -2.82 32.88 2.72
N SER A 163 -1.99 33.91 2.64
CA SER A 163 -0.71 33.81 1.95
C SER A 163 0.22 32.85 2.70
N VAL A 164 0.81 31.93 1.95
CA VAL A 164 1.73 30.90 2.44
C VAL A 164 2.86 30.81 1.41
N MET A 165 4.10 30.63 1.88
CA MET A 165 5.26 30.53 0.99
C MET A 165 5.09 29.38 -0.03
N GLY A 166 5.57 29.58 -1.27
CA GLY A 166 5.34 28.64 -2.37
C GLY A 166 5.77 27.19 -2.09
N MET A 167 6.91 26.99 -1.41
CA MET A 167 7.35 25.64 -1.00
C MET A 167 6.39 24.99 -0.01
N ILE A 168 5.89 25.75 0.97
CA ILE A 168 4.94 25.27 1.98
C ILE A 168 3.58 24.97 1.32
N LYS A 169 3.10 25.83 0.42
CA LYS A 169 1.87 25.56 -0.36
C LYS A 169 1.94 24.23 -1.12
N LYS A 170 3.07 23.98 -1.79
CA LYS A 170 3.29 22.74 -2.54
C LYS A 170 3.25 21.51 -1.63
N GLN A 171 3.87 21.61 -0.44
CA GLN A 171 3.88 20.53 0.53
C GLN A 171 2.49 20.27 1.14
N ILE A 172 1.78 21.34 1.54
CA ILE A 172 0.40 21.24 2.06
C ILE A 172 -0.48 20.55 1.02
N ARG A 173 -0.46 21.01 -0.23
CA ARG A 173 -1.26 20.41 -1.31
C ARG A 173 -0.95 18.92 -1.50
N ALA A 174 0.33 18.56 -1.58
CA ALA A 174 0.74 17.17 -1.79
C ALA A 174 0.29 16.23 -0.66
N GLU A 175 0.45 16.64 0.60
CA GLU A 175 0.01 15.82 1.74
C GLU A 175 -1.51 15.79 1.89
N SER A 176 -2.23 16.90 1.64
CA SER A 176 -3.70 16.92 1.65
C SER A 176 -4.29 15.97 0.62
N VAL A 177 -3.82 16.02 -0.63
CA VAL A 177 -4.30 15.14 -1.71
C VAL A 177 -4.01 13.67 -1.39
N LYS A 178 -2.81 13.36 -0.88
CA LYS A 178 -2.43 12.02 -0.45
C LYS A 178 -3.33 11.48 0.67
N GLN A 179 -3.66 12.31 1.66
CA GLN A 179 -4.59 11.93 2.74
C GLN A 179 -6.01 11.72 2.20
N MET A 180 -6.47 12.54 1.27
CA MET A 180 -7.79 12.35 0.64
C MET A 180 -7.86 11.07 -0.19
N HIS A 181 -6.82 10.71 -0.95
CA HIS A 181 -6.76 9.41 -1.61
C HIS A 181 -6.94 8.26 -0.63
N LYS A 182 -6.23 8.28 0.51
CA LYS A 182 -6.39 7.25 1.54
C LYS A 182 -7.84 7.23 2.06
N LYS A 183 -8.37 8.39 2.44
CA LYS A 183 -9.75 8.54 2.94
C LYS A 183 -10.78 7.95 1.98
N TYR A 184 -10.75 8.35 0.71
CA TYR A 184 -11.77 7.93 -0.25
C TYR A 184 -11.56 6.51 -0.78
N SER A 185 -10.32 6.00 -0.79
CA SER A 185 -10.07 4.57 -1.03
C SER A 185 -10.71 3.71 0.07
N THR A 186 -10.60 4.11 1.34
CA THR A 186 -11.26 3.42 2.45
C THR A 186 -12.79 3.50 2.32
N LEU A 187 -13.34 4.66 1.95
CA LEU A 187 -14.79 4.78 1.68
C LEU A 187 -15.27 3.80 0.60
N GLY A 188 -14.56 3.71 -0.53
CA GLY A 188 -14.89 2.78 -1.61
C GLY A 188 -14.87 1.32 -1.16
N GLN A 189 -13.92 0.95 -0.29
CA GLN A 189 -13.86 -0.39 0.32
C GLN A 189 -15.05 -0.66 1.24
N CYS A 190 -15.41 0.29 2.12
CA CYS A 190 -16.56 0.14 3.01
C CYS A 190 -17.87 -0.03 2.22
N ILE A 191 -18.06 0.72 1.13
CA ILE A 191 -19.22 0.58 0.26
C ILE A 191 -19.22 -0.84 -0.35
N ALA A 192 -18.11 -1.26 -0.97
CA ALA A 192 -18.02 -2.58 -1.60
C ALA A 192 -18.32 -3.72 -0.62
N GLN A 193 -17.78 -3.66 0.61
CA GLN A 193 -18.05 -4.64 1.66
C GLN A 193 -19.53 -4.69 2.04
N ALA A 194 -20.18 -3.54 2.20
CA ALA A 194 -21.60 -3.49 2.56
C ALA A 194 -22.52 -4.05 1.46
N LEU A 195 -22.15 -3.87 0.19
CA LEU A 195 -22.87 -4.45 -0.94
C LEU A 195 -22.71 -5.97 -1.01
N GLN A 196 -21.54 -6.49 -0.62
CA GLN A 196 -21.31 -7.94 -0.54
C GLN A 196 -22.01 -8.59 0.66
N ALA A 197 -22.09 -7.87 1.78
CA ALA A 197 -22.69 -8.37 3.02
C ALA A 197 -24.22 -8.42 2.99
N SER A 198 -24.86 -7.71 2.06
CA SER A 198 -26.32 -7.77 1.87
C SER A 198 -26.66 -9.05 1.10
N PRO A 199 -27.10 -10.14 1.76
CA PRO A 199 -27.42 -11.38 1.06
C PRO A 199 -28.63 -11.08 0.16
N SER A 200 -28.70 -11.74 -1.00
CA SER A 200 -29.77 -11.60 -1.98
C SER A 200 -31.14 -12.12 -1.49
N SER A 201 -31.52 -11.91 -0.23
CA SER A 201 -32.83 -12.31 0.29
C SER A 201 -33.99 -11.56 -0.39
N ALA A 202 -33.70 -10.48 -1.12
CA ALA A 202 -34.67 -9.81 -1.97
C ALA A 202 -35.10 -10.63 -3.21
N ALA A 203 -34.40 -11.73 -3.55
CA ALA A 203 -34.83 -12.63 -4.61
C ALA A 203 -35.92 -13.63 -4.16
N ALA A 204 -36.18 -13.76 -2.85
CA ALA A 204 -37.15 -14.73 -2.32
C ALA A 204 -38.53 -14.16 -1.96
N GLU A 205 -38.68 -12.84 -1.80
CA GLU A 205 -39.95 -12.25 -1.32
C GLU A 205 -40.89 -11.71 -2.43
N ASN A 206 -40.52 -11.81 -3.72
CA ASN A 206 -41.37 -11.33 -4.83
C ASN A 206 -41.83 -12.42 -5.82
N SER A 207 -41.59 -13.72 -5.58
CA SER A 207 -42.08 -14.78 -6.48
C SER A 207 -43.51 -15.30 -6.18
N ASP A 208 -44.16 -14.86 -5.11
CA ASP A 208 -45.47 -15.42 -4.68
C ASP A 208 -46.71 -14.64 -5.17
N LYS A 209 -46.57 -13.71 -6.13
CA LYS A 209 -47.72 -12.91 -6.64
C LYS A 209 -47.79 -12.69 -8.15
N LEU A 210 -47.29 -13.62 -8.97
CA LEU A 210 -47.60 -13.62 -10.41
C LEU A 210 -48.40 -14.86 -10.79
N GLU A 211 -49.70 -14.65 -11.05
CA GLU A 211 -50.56 -15.65 -11.67
C GLU A 211 -50.10 -16.00 -13.09
N PRO A 212 -50.35 -17.24 -13.56
CA PRO A 212 -49.87 -17.70 -14.86
C PRO A 212 -50.83 -17.28 -15.97
N LEU A 213 -50.38 -16.42 -16.88
CA LEU A 213 -51.05 -16.18 -18.16
C LEU A 213 -50.16 -16.59 -19.33
N LEU A 214 -50.59 -17.71 -19.92
CA LEU A 214 -50.51 -18.10 -21.33
C LEU A 214 -49.15 -18.34 -21.99
N ASP A 215 -48.86 -19.63 -22.04
CA ASP A 215 -48.27 -20.42 -23.13
C ASP A 215 -48.56 -19.88 -24.55
N ILE A 216 -47.51 -19.39 -25.23
CA ILE A 216 -47.46 -19.29 -26.69
C ILE A 216 -46.13 -19.90 -27.14
N GLY A 217 -46.23 -21.11 -27.69
CA GLY A 217 -45.14 -21.82 -28.31
C GLY A 217 -44.67 -21.13 -29.59
N LEU A 218 -43.36 -20.95 -29.71
CA LEU A 218 -42.68 -20.71 -30.98
C LEU A 218 -41.51 -21.67 -31.10
N THR A 219 -41.71 -22.66 -31.96
CA THR A 219 -40.71 -23.59 -32.48
C THR A 219 -39.76 -22.83 -33.40
N ILE A 220 -38.45 -22.91 -33.16
CA ILE A 220 -37.42 -22.46 -34.10
C ILE A 220 -36.56 -23.67 -34.47
N GLU A 221 -36.76 -24.17 -35.69
CA GLU A 221 -35.85 -25.09 -36.37
C GLU A 221 -34.60 -24.34 -36.86
N GLY A 222 -33.45 -25.03 -36.81
CA GLY A 222 -32.13 -24.42 -36.91
C GLY A 222 -31.61 -24.20 -38.33
N GLN A 223 -30.32 -23.88 -38.40
CA GLN A 223 -29.42 -24.32 -39.47
C GLN A 223 -27.96 -24.08 -39.05
N SER A 224 -27.21 -25.18 -38.96
CA SER A 224 -25.75 -25.22 -38.88
C SER A 224 -25.21 -25.31 -40.30
N GLN A 225 -24.27 -24.43 -40.66
CA GLN A 225 -23.45 -24.59 -41.86
C GLN A 225 -21.97 -24.47 -41.51
N ASN A 226 -21.27 -25.57 -41.75
CA ASN A 226 -19.82 -25.70 -41.80
C ASN A 226 -19.27 -24.92 -43.00
N GLY A 227 -18.26 -24.08 -42.76
CA GLY A 227 -17.49 -23.38 -43.79
C GLY A 227 -16.00 -23.72 -43.68
N HIS A 228 -15.59 -24.71 -44.44
CA HIS A 228 -14.22 -25.13 -44.69
C HIS A 228 -13.56 -24.12 -45.66
N LEU A 229 -12.44 -23.50 -45.29
CA LEU A 229 -11.63 -22.70 -46.22
C LEU A 229 -10.14 -22.97 -46.05
N SER A 230 -9.50 -23.01 -47.21
CA SER A 230 -8.23 -23.63 -47.55
C SER A 230 -7.02 -22.73 -47.39
N SER A 231 -5.90 -23.39 -47.14
CA SER A 231 -4.50 -22.96 -47.29
C SER A 231 -4.17 -22.32 -48.65
N SER A 232 -3.32 -21.29 -48.63
CA SER A 232 -2.42 -20.99 -49.74
C SER A 232 -1.07 -20.49 -49.21
N GLU A 233 -0.07 -21.35 -49.37
CA GLU A 233 1.35 -21.05 -49.23
C GLU A 233 1.82 -20.12 -50.35
N THR A 234 2.72 -19.19 -50.01
CA THR A 234 3.59 -18.52 -50.97
C THR A 234 4.96 -18.30 -50.32
N GLU A 235 5.96 -19.03 -50.81
CA GLU A 235 7.39 -18.75 -50.57
C GLU A 235 7.86 -17.52 -51.36
N PRO A 236 8.93 -16.86 -50.89
CA PRO A 236 9.91 -16.35 -51.84
C PRO A 236 11.37 -16.74 -51.52
N VAL A 237 12.09 -16.94 -52.63
CA VAL A 237 13.50 -17.31 -52.85
C VAL A 237 14.49 -16.22 -52.36
N PRO A 238 15.77 -16.55 -52.02
CA PRO A 238 16.61 -15.76 -51.12
C PRO A 238 17.55 -14.77 -51.84
N LEU A 239 17.85 -13.66 -51.17
CA LEU A 239 18.89 -12.70 -51.56
C LEU A 239 19.90 -12.53 -50.44
N MET A 240 21.13 -13.01 -50.69
CA MET A 240 22.29 -12.86 -49.83
C MET A 240 22.66 -11.38 -49.64
N HIS A 241 22.82 -10.93 -48.39
CA HIS A 241 23.82 -9.93 -47.99
C HIS A 241 24.30 -10.21 -46.56
N ARG A 242 25.61 -10.43 -46.44
CA ARG A 242 26.37 -10.63 -45.19
C ARG A 242 26.13 -9.51 -44.18
N ARG A 243 25.65 -9.84 -42.98
CA ARG A 243 25.83 -9.05 -41.75
C ARG A 243 26.11 -10.01 -40.58
N ASN A 244 26.99 -9.57 -39.68
CA ASN A 244 27.54 -10.34 -38.58
C ASN A 244 26.46 -10.87 -37.63
N ASP A 245 26.44 -12.19 -37.43
CA ASP A 245 25.64 -12.89 -36.44
C ASP A 245 26.08 -12.51 -35.02
N SER A 246 25.22 -11.74 -34.35
CA SER A 246 25.06 -11.76 -32.89
C SER A 246 23.57 -11.87 -32.57
N GLY A 247 22.89 -12.83 -33.19
CA GLY A 247 21.48 -13.14 -32.95
C GLY A 247 21.26 -13.43 -31.47
N THR A 248 20.47 -12.57 -30.83
CA THR A 248 19.94 -12.73 -29.49
C THR A 248 18.81 -13.74 -29.55
N ASP A 249 19.13 -15.02 -29.38
CA ASP A 249 18.12 -16.06 -29.15
C ASP A 249 17.45 -15.79 -27.78
N LEU A 250 16.32 -15.08 -27.80
CA LEU A 250 15.37 -15.08 -26.70
C LEU A 250 14.86 -16.51 -26.54
N LYS A 251 15.35 -17.20 -25.50
CA LYS A 251 14.86 -18.53 -25.16
C LYS A 251 13.66 -18.40 -24.24
N ARG A 252 12.49 -18.74 -24.79
CA ARG A 252 11.38 -19.29 -24.01
C ARG A 252 11.64 -20.79 -24.02
N ASP A 253 12.11 -21.36 -22.91
CA ASP A 253 12.57 -22.75 -22.86
C ASP A 253 11.35 -23.68 -22.90
N THR A 254 10.99 -24.12 -24.11
CA THR A 254 9.75 -24.86 -24.41
C THR A 254 9.73 -26.32 -23.90
N ALA A 255 10.42 -26.66 -22.82
CA ALA A 255 10.38 -27.99 -22.22
C ALA A 255 10.40 -27.95 -20.68
N LYS A 256 9.22 -28.24 -20.09
CA LYS A 256 8.86 -28.37 -18.66
C LYS A 256 8.77 -27.08 -17.83
N SER A 257 7.51 -26.70 -17.53
CA SER A 257 7.07 -25.66 -16.58
C SER A 257 7.79 -24.32 -16.70
N ASP A 258 7.46 -23.57 -17.75
CA ASP A 258 8.14 -22.34 -18.14
C ASP A 258 7.70 -21.16 -17.25
N SER A 259 8.22 -21.13 -16.01
CA SER A 259 7.88 -20.11 -15.02
C SER A 259 8.73 -18.85 -15.13
N LYS A 260 9.55 -18.70 -16.19
CA LYS A 260 10.50 -17.59 -16.31
C LYS A 260 10.59 -17.01 -17.72
N VAL A 261 10.88 -15.71 -17.80
CA VAL A 261 11.36 -15.04 -19.02
C VAL A 261 12.78 -14.56 -18.76
N SER A 262 13.71 -14.84 -19.67
CA SER A 262 15.09 -14.39 -19.56
C SER A 262 15.61 -13.83 -20.88
N GLY A 263 16.59 -12.93 -20.80
CA GLY A 263 17.16 -12.30 -21.99
C GLY A 263 18.01 -11.08 -21.68
N TRP A 264 18.75 -10.63 -22.69
CA TRP A 264 19.58 -9.43 -22.58
C TRP A 264 18.73 -8.16 -22.72
N LEU A 265 18.92 -7.22 -21.80
CA LEU A 265 18.33 -5.88 -21.84
C LEU A 265 19.40 -4.82 -21.60
N LEU A 266 19.22 -3.64 -22.19
CA LEU A 266 19.95 -2.44 -21.81
C LEU A 266 19.26 -1.85 -20.58
N LYS A 267 19.97 -1.77 -19.45
CA LYS A 267 19.49 -1.08 -18.23
C LYS A 267 20.17 0.28 -18.09
N ARG A 268 19.40 1.34 -17.89
CA ARG A 268 19.95 2.67 -17.59
C ARG A 268 20.42 2.74 -16.13
N SER A 269 21.63 3.25 -15.93
CA SER A 269 22.16 3.57 -14.60
C SER A 269 21.48 4.81 -14.05
N ASP A 270 21.03 4.78 -12.80
CA ASP A 270 20.42 5.94 -12.15
C ASP A 270 21.44 7.06 -11.91
N LYS A 271 22.66 6.67 -11.51
CA LYS A 271 23.75 7.62 -11.18
C LYS A 271 24.41 8.18 -12.43
N LEU A 272 24.79 7.31 -13.36
CA LEU A 272 25.60 7.70 -14.52
C LEU A 272 24.75 8.07 -15.74
N ARG A 273 23.44 7.79 -15.72
CA ARG A 273 22.52 7.90 -16.86
C ARG A 273 22.96 7.12 -18.11
N LYS A 274 24.01 6.31 -18.02
CA LYS A 274 24.56 5.43 -19.06
C LYS A 274 23.80 4.11 -19.11
N TRP A 275 23.57 3.62 -20.32
CA TRP A 275 23.00 2.30 -20.58
C TRP A 275 24.06 1.22 -20.44
N ASN A 276 23.67 0.10 -19.83
CA ASN A 276 24.55 -1.05 -19.67
C ASN A 276 23.78 -2.32 -20.02
N THR A 277 24.39 -3.17 -20.84
CA THR A 277 23.87 -4.50 -21.13
C THR A 277 23.84 -5.33 -19.87
N ARG A 278 22.69 -5.95 -19.59
CA ARG A 278 22.44 -6.81 -18.44
C ARG A 278 21.65 -8.03 -18.90
N TYR A 279 22.01 -9.18 -18.36
CA TYR A 279 21.18 -10.37 -18.50
C TYR A 279 20.08 -10.28 -17.45
N CYS A 280 18.84 -10.27 -17.88
CA CYS A 280 17.67 -10.10 -17.01
C CYS A 280 16.88 -11.40 -16.95
N GLU A 281 16.30 -11.68 -15.79
CA GLU A 281 15.40 -12.81 -15.56
C GLU A 281 14.18 -12.33 -14.79
N PHE A 282 12.99 -12.69 -15.25
CA PHE A 282 11.73 -12.51 -14.54
C PHE A 282 11.12 -13.87 -14.23
N ASP A 283 10.87 -14.13 -12.96
CA ASP A 283 10.22 -15.35 -12.48
C ASP A 283 8.75 -15.09 -12.15
N PHE A 284 7.85 -15.71 -12.91
CA PHE A 284 6.40 -15.58 -12.78
C PHE A 284 5.84 -16.23 -11.51
N VAL A 285 6.59 -17.10 -10.83
CA VAL A 285 6.12 -17.71 -9.58
C VAL A 285 6.38 -16.74 -8.42
N SER A 286 7.59 -16.20 -8.34
CA SER A 286 7.98 -15.31 -7.25
C SER A 286 7.71 -13.82 -7.52
N GLY A 287 7.47 -13.43 -8.77
CA GLY A 287 7.44 -12.02 -9.19
C GLY A 287 8.82 -11.36 -9.17
N ARG A 288 9.90 -12.12 -8.97
CA ARG A 288 11.25 -11.59 -8.88
C ARG A 288 11.77 -11.24 -10.27
N PHE A 289 12.12 -9.97 -10.47
CA PHE A 289 12.81 -9.48 -11.65
C PHE A 289 14.24 -9.08 -11.29
N GLU A 290 15.24 -9.77 -11.82
CA GLU A 290 16.64 -9.53 -11.49
C GLU A 290 17.53 -9.33 -12.72
N TRP A 291 18.70 -8.71 -12.50
CA TRP A 291 19.65 -8.42 -13.57
C TRP A 291 21.10 -8.66 -13.16
N ARG A 292 21.88 -9.26 -14.07
CA ARG A 292 23.27 -9.69 -13.91
C ARG A 292 24.16 -9.10 -15.00
N LYS A 293 25.49 -9.08 -14.83
CA LYS A 293 26.43 -8.67 -15.90
C LYS A 293 26.60 -9.83 -16.88
N ARG A 294 26.62 -11.06 -16.36
CA ARG A 294 26.63 -12.30 -17.12
C ARG A 294 25.57 -13.26 -16.58
N PRO A 295 25.02 -14.16 -17.41
CA PRO A 295 24.02 -15.14 -16.97
C PRO A 295 24.51 -16.04 -15.83
N ASP A 296 25.81 -16.38 -15.85
CA ASP A 296 26.49 -17.27 -14.92
C ASP A 296 26.98 -16.59 -13.63
N ASP A 297 26.85 -15.26 -13.50
CA ASP A 297 27.27 -14.54 -12.28
C ASP A 297 26.47 -15.06 -11.08
N PRO A 298 27.06 -15.61 -10.00
CA PRO A 298 26.32 -16.27 -8.91
C PRO A 298 25.47 -15.30 -8.07
N THR A 299 25.73 -14.00 -8.14
CA THR A 299 24.99 -12.97 -7.39
C THR A 299 24.49 -11.90 -8.35
N PRO A 300 23.17 -11.59 -8.37
CA PRO A 300 22.64 -10.57 -9.24
C PRO A 300 23.16 -9.18 -8.86
N ASN A 301 23.36 -8.30 -9.85
CA ASN A 301 23.74 -6.91 -9.60
C ASN A 301 22.60 -6.07 -9.03
N GLY A 302 21.37 -6.55 -9.17
CA GLY A 302 20.20 -6.03 -8.51
C GLY A 302 18.96 -6.81 -8.88
N PHE A 303 17.90 -6.58 -8.13
CA PHE A 303 16.60 -7.18 -8.35
C PHE A 303 15.49 -6.25 -7.86
N MET A 304 14.27 -6.52 -8.27
CA MET A 304 13.03 -5.93 -7.75
C MET A 304 11.93 -6.98 -7.72
N MET A 305 10.91 -6.76 -6.90
CA MET A 305 9.74 -7.63 -6.82
C MET A 305 8.59 -6.98 -7.59
N ILE A 306 8.27 -7.49 -8.77
CA ILE A 306 7.08 -7.06 -9.51
C ILE A 306 5.86 -7.47 -8.70
N ASN A 307 4.87 -6.58 -8.58
CA ASN A 307 3.66 -6.78 -7.78
C ASN A 307 2.55 -5.79 -8.21
N ILE A 308 1.40 -5.82 -7.52
CA ILE A 308 0.22 -4.99 -7.83
C ILE A 308 0.46 -3.46 -7.80
N PHE A 309 1.50 -2.99 -7.10
CA PHE A 309 1.90 -1.58 -7.05
C PHE A 309 2.99 -1.22 -8.07
N THR A 310 3.47 -2.21 -8.83
CA THR A 310 4.46 -1.98 -9.89
C THR A 310 3.76 -1.50 -11.14
N GLU A 311 4.23 -0.39 -11.69
CA GLU A 311 3.73 0.14 -12.95
C GLU A 311 4.71 -0.18 -14.07
N VAL A 312 4.23 -0.79 -15.15
CA VAL A 312 5.03 -1.08 -16.34
C VAL A 312 4.48 -0.28 -17.50
N GLN A 313 5.22 0.74 -17.92
CA GLN A 313 4.85 1.62 -19.02
C GLN A 313 5.70 1.29 -20.25
N ASN A 314 5.05 1.03 -21.37
CA ASN A 314 5.71 1.14 -22.67
C ASN A 314 5.87 2.64 -22.93
N LYS A 315 7.10 3.11 -23.16
CA LYS A 315 7.37 4.55 -23.14
C LYS A 315 8.24 4.94 -24.31
N ASP A 316 7.72 5.85 -25.12
CA ASP A 316 8.55 6.76 -25.92
C ASP A 316 9.40 7.59 -24.96
N ILE A 317 10.59 7.06 -24.62
CA ILE A 317 11.58 7.83 -23.91
C ILE A 317 11.99 8.95 -24.88
N GLN A 318 11.59 10.18 -24.56
CA GLN A 318 11.81 11.36 -25.40
C GLN A 318 13.16 11.34 -26.13
N ARG A 319 13.10 11.59 -27.44
CA ARG A 319 14.21 11.53 -28.38
C ARG A 319 15.43 12.31 -27.90
N GLY A 320 16.57 11.65 -27.75
CA GLY A 320 17.89 12.28 -27.59
C GLY A 320 18.84 11.68 -26.56
N VAL A 321 18.56 10.53 -25.93
CA VAL A 321 19.41 10.00 -24.82
C VAL A 321 19.70 8.49 -24.91
N HIS A 322 19.32 7.83 -26.01
CA HIS A 322 19.69 6.44 -26.24
C HIS A 322 20.98 6.33 -27.08
N PRO A 323 21.97 5.49 -26.71
CA PRO A 323 23.24 5.39 -27.42
C PRO A 323 23.15 4.95 -28.89
N GLN A 324 22.00 4.43 -29.37
CA GLN A 324 21.95 3.68 -30.64
C GLN A 324 20.64 3.84 -31.43
N GLY A 325 19.81 4.85 -31.13
CA GLY A 325 18.53 5.04 -31.84
C GLY A 325 17.45 3.98 -31.54
N MET A 326 17.65 3.12 -30.53
CA MET A 326 16.66 2.15 -30.07
C MET A 326 15.68 2.77 -29.05
N GLU A 327 15.26 4.00 -29.29
CA GLU A 327 14.36 4.73 -28.38
C GLU A 327 12.96 4.11 -28.37
N GLU A 328 12.56 3.50 -29.49
CA GLU A 328 11.24 2.89 -29.70
C GLU A 328 11.09 1.56 -28.94
N CYS A 329 12.19 0.85 -28.66
CA CYS A 329 12.18 -0.42 -27.92
C CYS A 329 12.41 -0.23 -26.40
N SER A 330 11.96 0.88 -25.81
CA SER A 330 12.22 1.23 -24.41
C SER A 330 10.99 1.16 -23.52
N PHE A 331 11.18 0.68 -22.29
CA PHE A 331 10.12 0.59 -21.29
C PHE A 331 10.58 1.06 -19.91
N LEU A 332 9.61 1.48 -19.11
CA LEU A 332 9.79 2.00 -17.76
C LEU A 332 9.08 1.10 -16.75
N ILE A 333 9.82 0.68 -15.73
CA ILE A 333 9.26 0.06 -14.54
C ILE A 333 9.31 1.08 -13.40
N VAL A 334 8.15 1.41 -12.83
CA VAL A 334 8.04 2.21 -11.62
C VAL A 334 7.78 1.28 -10.44
N TYR A 335 8.74 1.23 -9.51
CA TYR A 335 8.70 0.38 -8.32
C TYR A 335 9.12 1.21 -7.11
N GLU A 336 8.30 1.25 -6.05
CA GLU A 336 8.55 2.06 -4.84
C GLU A 336 8.89 3.53 -5.14
N LYS A 337 8.19 4.16 -6.09
CA LYS A 337 8.44 5.54 -6.58
C LYS A 337 9.81 5.72 -7.29
N LYS A 338 10.61 4.67 -7.44
CA LYS A 338 11.84 4.68 -8.25
C LYS A 338 11.51 4.30 -9.68
N LYS A 339 12.20 4.91 -10.63
CA LYS A 339 12.01 4.73 -12.08
C LYS A 339 13.19 3.96 -12.65
N TYR A 340 12.95 2.76 -13.17
CA TYR A 340 13.95 1.92 -13.81
C TYR A 340 13.69 1.87 -15.31
N TYR A 341 14.67 2.31 -16.09
CA TYR A 341 14.56 2.33 -17.55
C TYR A 341 15.28 1.14 -18.15
N PHE A 342 14.58 0.41 -19.00
CA PHE A 342 15.06 -0.73 -19.75
C PHE A 342 14.80 -0.51 -21.24
N SER A 343 15.61 -1.16 -22.07
CA SER A 343 15.44 -1.17 -23.52
C SER A 343 15.80 -2.56 -24.03
N ALA A 344 14.93 -3.10 -24.87
CA ALA A 344 15.17 -4.35 -25.59
C ALA A 344 15.83 -4.04 -26.94
N ASP A 345 16.30 -5.07 -27.61
CA ASP A 345 16.89 -4.99 -28.95
C ASP A 345 15.85 -4.82 -30.07
N THR A 346 14.62 -5.25 -29.81
CA THR A 346 13.49 -5.25 -30.75
C THR A 346 12.19 -4.88 -30.02
N ASP A 347 11.23 -4.29 -30.75
CA ASP A 347 9.90 -3.98 -30.20
C ASP A 347 9.18 -5.23 -29.71
N ARG A 348 9.32 -6.34 -30.46
CA ARG A 348 8.75 -7.63 -30.07
C ARG A 348 9.29 -8.12 -28.73
N ALA A 349 10.60 -8.01 -28.50
CA ALA A 349 11.19 -8.40 -27.23
C ALA A 349 10.71 -7.48 -26.09
N MET A 350 10.63 -6.17 -26.32
CA MET A 350 10.07 -5.22 -25.35
C MET A 350 8.62 -5.57 -24.99
N ASP A 351 7.76 -5.82 -25.99
CA ASP A 351 6.36 -6.17 -25.79
C ASP A 351 6.23 -7.47 -25.02
N MET A 352 7.08 -8.47 -25.29
CA MET A 352 7.11 -9.72 -24.53
C MET A 352 7.43 -9.47 -23.05
N TRP A 353 8.45 -8.67 -22.73
CA TRP A 353 8.79 -8.34 -21.34
C TRP A 353 7.66 -7.56 -20.65
N CYS A 354 7.10 -6.55 -21.32
CA CYS A 354 6.02 -5.74 -20.77
C CYS A 354 4.75 -6.57 -20.54
N THR A 355 4.37 -7.42 -21.50
CA THR A 355 3.21 -8.29 -21.40
C THR A 355 3.39 -9.30 -20.28
N ALA A 356 4.54 -9.96 -20.21
CA ALA A 356 4.87 -10.90 -19.14
C ALA A 356 4.70 -10.28 -17.74
N MET A 357 5.27 -9.09 -17.51
CA MET A 357 5.15 -8.41 -16.21
C MET A 357 3.71 -7.95 -15.93
N LYS A 358 3.00 -7.42 -16.94
CA LYS A 358 1.61 -6.96 -16.79
C LYS A 358 0.65 -8.12 -16.50
N GLU A 359 0.82 -9.26 -17.17
CA GLU A 359 0.04 -10.48 -16.90
C GLU A 359 0.27 -10.97 -15.47
N TYR A 360 1.52 -10.97 -15.00
CA TYR A 360 1.82 -11.30 -13.61
C TYR A 360 1.13 -10.34 -12.63
N ILE A 361 1.25 -9.02 -12.86
CA ILE A 361 0.60 -7.98 -12.04
C ILE A 361 -0.91 -8.19 -11.99
N GLN A 362 -1.53 -8.44 -13.15
CA GLN A 362 -2.96 -8.73 -13.25
C GLN A 362 -3.34 -9.99 -12.49
N SER A 363 -2.53 -11.06 -12.58
CA SER A 363 -2.76 -12.30 -11.85
C SER A 363 -2.68 -12.10 -10.33
N CYS A 364 -1.77 -11.25 -9.85
CA CYS A 364 -1.70 -10.87 -8.45
C CYS A 364 -2.96 -10.14 -8.01
N SER A 365 -3.44 -9.17 -8.81
CA SER A 365 -4.68 -8.45 -8.53
C SER A 365 -5.88 -9.38 -8.45
N SER A 366 -6.01 -10.34 -9.38
CA SER A 366 -7.08 -11.33 -9.38
C SER A 366 -7.00 -12.28 -8.18
N LYS A 367 -5.80 -12.73 -7.78
CA LYS A 367 -5.61 -13.54 -6.58
C LYS A 367 -6.00 -12.79 -5.30
N VAL A 368 -5.61 -11.52 -5.18
CA VAL A 368 -6.00 -10.65 -4.05
C VAL A 368 -7.51 -10.43 -3.99
N MET A 369 -8.18 -10.34 -5.15
CA MET A 369 -9.65 -10.21 -5.18
C MET A 369 -10.38 -11.52 -4.86
N MET A 370 -9.86 -12.68 -5.30
CA MET A 370 -10.46 -14.00 -5.04
C MET A 370 -10.29 -14.48 -3.59
N THR A 371 -9.26 -14.03 -2.87
CA THR A 371 -9.11 -14.34 -1.44
C THR A 371 -10.08 -13.57 -0.53
N ASN A 372 -10.83 -12.60 -1.08
CA ASN A 372 -11.78 -11.78 -0.32
C ASN A 372 -13.25 -12.24 -0.47
N THR A 373 -13.53 -13.35 -1.16
CA THR A 373 -14.90 -13.73 -1.55
C THR A 373 -15.54 -14.87 -0.74
N SER A 374 -15.03 -15.25 0.44
CA SER A 374 -15.82 -16.17 1.30
C SER A 374 -15.52 -16.08 2.79
N PHE A 375 -16.61 -16.07 3.56
CA PHE A 375 -16.77 -16.25 5.01
C PHE A 375 -16.67 -15.02 5.94
N ASP A 376 -17.66 -15.00 6.84
CA ASP A 376 -18.01 -14.04 7.91
C ASP A 376 -16.95 -13.95 9.05
N ASP A 377 -15.88 -14.74 8.93
CA ASP A 377 -14.65 -14.64 9.71
C ASP A 377 -13.56 -14.16 8.75
N SER A 378 -13.10 -12.92 8.88
CA SER A 378 -12.00 -12.42 8.04
C SER A 378 -10.85 -13.43 8.08
N PRO A 379 -10.45 -14.05 6.95
CA PRO A 379 -9.49 -15.15 6.95
C PRO A 379 -8.20 -14.64 7.56
N THR A 380 -7.98 -15.04 8.81
CA THR A 380 -6.78 -14.65 9.54
C THR A 380 -5.67 -15.50 8.94
N MET A 381 -4.77 -14.91 8.17
CA MET A 381 -3.57 -15.63 7.76
C MET A 381 -2.59 -15.63 8.94
N VAL A 382 -1.71 -16.60 9.01
CA VAL A 382 -0.62 -16.67 9.98
C VAL A 382 0.69 -16.69 9.21
N ALA A 383 1.52 -15.67 9.40
CA ALA A 383 2.91 -15.74 8.96
C ALA A 383 3.72 -16.49 10.00
N MET A 384 4.24 -17.65 9.62
CA MET A 384 5.25 -18.37 10.37
C MET A 384 6.61 -18.03 9.80
N PHE A 385 7.50 -17.55 10.65
CA PHE A 385 8.81 -17.06 10.29
C PHE A 385 9.87 -17.75 11.13
N SER A 386 10.84 -18.40 10.50
CA SER A 386 11.96 -19.03 11.18
C SER A 386 13.26 -18.31 10.86
N ILE A 387 14.05 -18.05 11.90
CA ILE A 387 15.41 -17.54 11.79
C ILE A 387 16.36 -18.72 11.79
N GLY A 388 17.02 -18.96 10.66
CA GLY A 388 17.99 -20.04 10.50
C GLY A 388 19.40 -19.56 10.84
N GLN A 389 20.26 -19.57 9.84
CA GLN A 389 21.67 -19.15 9.91
C GLN A 389 21.83 -17.63 9.79
N VAL A 390 22.84 -17.09 10.44
CA VAL A 390 23.27 -15.71 10.35
C VAL A 390 24.73 -15.68 9.92
N THR A 391 25.11 -14.77 9.03
CA THR A 391 26.51 -14.59 8.57
C THR A 391 26.85 -13.11 8.41
N ASP A 392 28.14 -12.80 8.32
CA ASP A 392 28.68 -11.48 8.00
C ASP A 392 28.24 -10.36 8.97
N MET A 393 28.06 -10.67 10.26
CA MET A 393 27.64 -9.69 11.26
C MET A 393 28.81 -8.80 11.70
N ASP A 394 29.23 -7.88 10.84
CA ASP A 394 30.46 -7.07 10.97
C ASP A 394 30.57 -6.30 12.30
N HIS A 395 29.44 -5.92 12.89
CA HIS A 395 29.41 -5.16 14.16
C HIS A 395 29.60 -6.03 15.41
N LEU A 396 29.48 -7.35 15.30
CA LEU A 396 29.68 -8.26 16.45
C LEU A 396 31.17 -8.50 16.74
N ASP A 397 32.04 -8.36 15.74
CA ASP A 397 33.48 -8.66 15.88
C ASP A 397 34.35 -7.45 16.24
N SER A 398 33.83 -6.22 16.09
CA SER A 398 34.66 -5.00 16.13
C SER A 398 35.23 -4.66 17.51
N GLU A 399 34.67 -5.21 18.59
CA GLU A 399 35.22 -5.09 19.95
C GLU A 399 35.12 -6.46 20.62
N LYS A 400 36.24 -7.17 20.76
CA LYS A 400 36.37 -8.50 21.39
C LYS A 400 35.95 -8.52 22.87
N LYS A 401 34.69 -8.19 23.18
CA LYS A 401 34.11 -8.19 24.51
C LYS A 401 33.42 -9.55 24.73
N PRO A 402 33.84 -10.34 25.73
CA PRO A 402 33.42 -11.73 25.90
C PRO A 402 31.93 -11.91 26.26
N ASP A 403 31.22 -10.82 26.56
CA ASP A 403 29.86 -10.83 27.13
C ASP A 403 28.79 -10.28 26.19
N ARG A 404 29.12 -10.14 24.90
CA ARG A 404 28.17 -9.69 23.88
C ARG A 404 27.24 -10.82 23.48
N MET A 405 25.96 -10.49 23.50
CA MET A 405 24.87 -11.38 23.22
C MET A 405 24.00 -10.75 22.13
N ALA A 406 23.48 -11.57 21.21
CA ALA A 406 22.59 -11.08 20.17
C ALA A 406 21.24 -11.79 20.25
N TYR A 407 20.20 -11.08 19.86
CA TYR A 407 18.89 -11.64 19.60
C TYR A 407 18.26 -10.91 18.41
N PHE A 408 17.22 -11.51 17.86
CA PHE A 408 16.41 -10.91 16.84
C PHE A 408 15.08 -10.47 17.42
N ARG A 409 14.68 -9.24 17.11
CA ARG A 409 13.35 -8.71 17.41
C ARG A 409 12.59 -8.60 16.11
N MET A 410 11.38 -9.11 16.10
CA MET A 410 10.50 -9.12 14.94
C MET A 410 9.21 -8.38 15.24
N SER A 411 8.72 -7.59 14.29
CA SER A 411 7.42 -6.93 14.42
C SER A 411 6.57 -7.06 13.16
N VAL A 412 5.29 -7.33 13.34
CA VAL A 412 4.25 -7.33 12.31
C VAL A 412 3.05 -6.54 12.85
N GLY A 413 2.78 -5.38 12.27
CA GLY A 413 1.80 -4.44 12.83
C GLY A 413 2.12 -4.13 14.30
N ASN A 414 1.19 -4.44 15.20
CA ASN A 414 1.33 -4.22 16.65
C ASN A 414 1.96 -5.41 17.40
N HIS A 415 2.20 -6.53 16.73
CA HIS A 415 2.77 -7.71 17.36
C HIS A 415 4.29 -7.66 17.31
N VAL A 416 4.94 -7.85 18.46
CA VAL A 416 6.40 -7.90 18.57
C VAL A 416 6.81 -9.20 19.26
N LYS A 417 7.72 -9.96 18.65
CA LYS A 417 8.32 -11.16 19.24
C LYS A 417 9.85 -11.03 19.26
N ARG A 418 10.51 -11.74 20.18
CA ARG A 418 11.96 -11.75 20.33
C ARG A 418 12.48 -13.18 20.34
N SER A 419 13.63 -13.39 19.70
CA SER A 419 14.31 -14.68 19.74
C SER A 419 15.03 -14.92 21.06
N LYS A 420 15.43 -16.17 21.29
CA LYS A 420 16.44 -16.51 22.29
C LYS A 420 17.71 -15.71 22.02
N THR A 421 18.40 -15.40 23.11
CA THR A 421 19.68 -14.72 23.08
C THR A 421 20.78 -15.76 22.87
N ILE A 422 21.66 -15.53 21.90
CA ILE A 422 22.80 -16.42 21.62
C ILE A 422 24.09 -15.65 21.86
N LYS A 423 25.08 -16.32 22.47
CA LYS A 423 26.42 -15.77 22.65
C LYS A 423 27.05 -15.54 21.27
N THR A 424 27.53 -14.32 21.05
CA THR A 424 27.82 -13.87 19.68
C THR A 424 29.06 -14.50 19.08
N SER A 425 28.87 -15.04 17.88
CA SER A 425 29.89 -15.29 16.86
C SER A 425 29.42 -14.62 15.57
N THR A 426 30.35 -14.27 14.66
CA THR A 426 30.02 -13.66 13.35
C THR A 426 29.08 -14.50 12.50
N SER A 427 29.02 -15.80 12.78
CA SER A 427 28.03 -16.73 12.27
C SER A 427 27.36 -17.47 13.41
N GLY A 428 26.03 -17.54 13.42
CA GLY A 428 25.25 -18.23 14.44
C GLY A 428 23.99 -18.87 13.85
N THR A 429 23.40 -19.80 14.60
CA THR A 429 22.16 -20.50 14.18
C THR A 429 21.12 -20.33 15.28
N TRP A 430 19.95 -19.78 14.95
CA TRP A 430 18.86 -19.58 15.90
C TRP A 430 17.83 -20.70 15.88
N ASN A 431 17.47 -21.19 14.69
CA ASN A 431 16.43 -22.20 14.44
C ASN A 431 15.12 -21.96 15.21
N GLN A 432 14.72 -20.71 15.37
CA GLN A 432 13.52 -20.34 16.12
C GLN A 432 12.42 -19.85 15.17
N THR A 433 11.20 -20.36 15.36
CA THR A 433 10.01 -20.01 14.59
C THR A 433 9.07 -19.10 15.37
N PHE A 434 8.49 -18.12 14.70
CA PHE A 434 7.54 -17.14 15.23
C PHE A 434 6.28 -17.15 14.38
N SER A 435 5.11 -17.17 15.00
CA SER A 435 3.82 -16.98 14.33
C SER A 435 3.29 -15.56 14.54
N PHE A 436 2.79 -14.91 13.49
CA PHE A 436 2.14 -13.61 13.56
C PHE A 436 0.77 -13.70 12.89
N PRO A 437 -0.32 -13.29 13.57
CA PRO A 437 -1.60 -13.14 12.89
C PRO A 437 -1.49 -11.99 11.89
N ILE A 438 -2.08 -12.20 10.71
CA ILE A 438 -2.13 -11.24 9.62
C ILE A 438 -3.58 -10.99 9.28
N LEU A 439 -3.97 -9.71 9.29
CA LEU A 439 -5.23 -9.26 8.75
C LEU A 439 -5.06 -9.02 7.24
N MET A 440 -5.86 -9.73 6.44
CA MET A 440 -5.92 -9.51 4.98
C MET A 440 -6.38 -8.08 4.71
N GLY A 441 -5.66 -7.36 3.85
CA GLY A 441 -5.96 -5.97 3.45
C GLY A 441 -5.02 -4.90 4.01
N GLU A 442 -4.32 -5.14 5.12
CA GLU A 442 -3.43 -4.17 5.74
C GLU A 442 -1.97 -4.31 5.28
N ASN A 443 -1.66 -4.36 3.97
CA ASN A 443 -0.30 -4.47 3.37
C ASN A 443 0.84 -4.80 4.37
N PRO A 444 0.83 -5.97 5.01
CA PRO A 444 1.49 -6.12 6.28
C PRO A 444 2.97 -6.36 6.03
N GLU A 445 3.81 -5.79 6.88
CA GLU A 445 5.26 -5.83 6.72
C GLU A 445 5.89 -6.46 7.97
N ILE A 446 6.74 -7.47 7.75
CA ILE A 446 7.62 -7.99 8.79
C ILE A 446 8.84 -7.09 8.86
N ILE A 447 9.08 -6.49 10.02
CA ILE A 447 10.33 -5.79 10.31
C ILE A 447 11.15 -6.67 11.24
N LEU A 448 12.33 -7.08 10.77
CA LEU A 448 13.30 -7.87 11.53
C LEU A 448 14.46 -6.97 11.95
N TYR A 449 14.75 -6.95 13.23
CA TYR A 449 15.87 -6.24 13.85
C TYR A 449 16.86 -7.25 14.41
N GLY A 450 18.14 -7.15 14.07
CA GLY A 450 19.22 -7.76 14.85
C GLY A 450 19.62 -6.79 15.96
N GLU A 451 19.59 -7.22 17.21
CA GLU A 451 19.90 -6.38 18.38
C GLU A 451 21.00 -7.04 19.23
N GLU A 452 21.92 -6.22 19.72
CA GLU A 452 22.98 -6.59 20.64
C GLU A 452 22.59 -6.21 22.07
N CYS A 453 22.79 -7.11 23.02
CA CYS A 453 22.68 -6.86 24.45
C CYS A 453 23.92 -7.37 25.20
N TYR A 454 24.07 -6.91 26.46
CA TYR A 454 25.18 -7.27 27.34
C TYR A 454 24.62 -8.07 28.53
N SER A 455 25.33 -9.13 28.95
CA SER A 455 24.89 -10.04 30.03
C SER A 455 24.51 -9.32 31.32
N ASP A 456 25.20 -8.22 31.64
CA ASP A 456 25.09 -7.56 32.94
C ASP A 456 23.99 -6.49 32.97
N SER A 457 23.43 -6.12 31.81
CA SER A 457 22.39 -5.12 31.74
C SER A 457 21.01 -5.77 31.73
N LYS A 458 20.45 -6.01 32.92
CA LYS A 458 19.04 -6.45 33.07
C LYS A 458 18.00 -5.49 32.46
N TYR A 459 18.42 -4.30 32.00
CA TYR A 459 17.54 -3.25 31.48
C TYR A 459 18.06 -2.50 30.24
N ALA A 460 19.17 -2.93 29.60
CA ALA A 460 19.62 -2.18 28.42
C ALA A 460 18.70 -2.48 27.23
N GLN A 461 18.12 -1.42 26.67
CA GLN A 461 17.62 -1.46 25.31
C GLN A 461 18.73 -2.00 24.40
N GLY A 462 18.44 -3.05 23.64
CA GLY A 462 19.41 -3.60 22.71
C GLY A 462 19.89 -2.54 21.73
N LYS A 463 21.18 -2.53 21.44
CA LYS A 463 21.73 -1.70 20.36
C LYS A 463 21.38 -2.38 19.04
N THR A 464 20.66 -1.71 18.15
CA THR A 464 20.33 -2.28 16.85
C THR A 464 21.60 -2.44 16.00
N ILE A 465 21.89 -3.68 15.63
CA ILE A 465 22.98 -4.05 14.71
C ILE A 465 22.57 -3.73 13.27
N GLY A 466 21.32 -4.05 12.94
CA GLY A 466 20.69 -3.67 11.69
C GLY A 466 19.24 -4.13 11.60
N MET A 467 18.54 -3.70 10.56
CA MET A 467 17.16 -4.07 10.30
C MET A 467 16.94 -4.46 8.85
N CYS A 468 15.94 -5.31 8.60
CA CYS A 468 15.39 -5.55 7.28
C CYS A 468 13.86 -5.54 7.32
N SER A 469 13.27 -5.05 6.25
CA SER A 469 11.83 -4.92 6.07
C SER A 469 11.38 -5.86 4.97
N LEU A 470 10.35 -6.67 5.24
CA LEU A 470 9.90 -7.75 4.38
C LEU A 470 8.37 -7.62 4.20
N PRO A 471 7.92 -7.06 3.07
CA PRO A 471 6.48 -6.98 2.79
C PRO A 471 5.90 -8.39 2.62
N LEU A 472 4.90 -8.75 3.42
CA LEU A 472 4.31 -10.09 3.41
C LEU A 472 3.61 -10.42 2.09
N TRP A 473 3.07 -9.40 1.40
CA TRP A 473 2.45 -9.57 0.09
C TRP A 473 3.45 -10.01 -1.00
N ALA A 474 4.75 -9.89 -0.76
CA ALA A 474 5.78 -10.32 -1.71
C ALA A 474 6.06 -11.83 -1.66
N PHE A 475 5.37 -12.57 -0.78
CA PHE A 475 5.57 -14.01 -0.60
C PHE A 475 4.28 -14.76 -0.95
N PRO A 476 4.38 -15.87 -1.70
CA PRO A 476 3.23 -16.70 -2.03
C PRO A 476 2.59 -17.29 -0.75
N PRO A 477 1.25 -17.27 -0.63
CA PRO A 477 0.56 -17.97 0.46
C PRO A 477 0.71 -19.49 0.29
N ASN A 478 0.74 -20.21 1.41
CA ASN A 478 0.86 -21.67 1.52
C ASN A 478 2.15 -22.28 0.94
N GLU A 479 3.14 -21.45 0.58
CA GLU A 479 4.43 -21.90 0.08
C GLU A 479 5.55 -21.45 1.04
N ALA A 480 6.42 -22.38 1.42
CA ALA A 480 7.57 -22.07 2.25
C ALA A 480 8.68 -21.46 1.40
N VAL A 481 9.05 -20.22 1.69
CA VAL A 481 10.14 -19.51 1.02
C VAL A 481 11.35 -19.42 1.94
N LYS A 482 12.52 -19.84 1.43
CA LYS A 482 13.80 -19.76 2.12
C LYS A 482 14.73 -18.78 1.39
N PHE A 483 15.19 -17.73 2.07
CA PHE A 483 16.03 -16.70 1.46
C PHE A 483 16.97 -16.02 2.47
N TRP A 484 17.98 -15.30 1.97
CA TRP A 484 18.86 -14.47 2.79
C TRP A 484 18.36 -13.03 2.81
N ALA A 485 17.95 -12.55 3.98
CA ALA A 485 17.62 -11.16 4.22
C ALA A 485 18.86 -10.38 4.66
N CYS A 486 19.10 -9.21 4.06
CA CYS A 486 20.24 -8.35 4.42
C CYS A 486 19.82 -7.37 5.51
N LEU A 487 20.45 -7.45 6.67
CA LEU A 487 20.34 -6.44 7.72
C LEU A 487 21.12 -5.20 7.32
N ARG A 488 20.55 -4.03 7.57
CA ARG A 488 21.18 -2.74 7.29
C ARG A 488 21.25 -1.89 8.53
N SER A 489 22.36 -1.16 8.72
CA SER A 489 22.62 -0.37 9.93
C SER A 489 21.63 0.78 10.16
N SER A 490 20.86 1.18 9.14
CA SER A 490 19.77 2.13 9.27
C SER A 490 18.57 1.70 8.41
N ALA A 491 17.40 2.28 8.68
CA ALA A 491 16.19 2.07 7.88
C ALA A 491 16.36 2.49 6.39
N HIS A 492 17.41 3.26 6.06
CA HIS A 492 17.68 3.64 4.68
C HIS A 492 18.31 2.48 3.90
N MET A 493 17.70 2.11 2.77
CA MET A 493 18.20 1.04 1.89
C MET A 493 19.63 1.27 1.35
N SER A 494 20.14 2.50 1.37
CA SER A 494 21.50 2.83 0.94
C SER A 494 22.57 2.55 2.00
N SER A 495 22.17 2.23 3.23
CA SER A 495 23.14 1.93 4.30
C SER A 495 23.86 0.61 4.06
N PRO A 496 25.12 0.51 4.49
CA PRO A 496 25.90 -0.71 4.33
C PRO A 496 25.17 -1.91 4.96
N ILE A 497 25.38 -3.07 4.35
CA ILE A 497 24.87 -4.34 4.88
C ILE A 497 25.67 -4.61 6.15
N SER A 498 24.97 -4.76 7.27
CA SER A 498 25.54 -5.03 8.59
C SER A 498 25.54 -6.51 8.94
N GLY A 499 24.90 -7.33 8.10
CA GLY A 499 24.89 -8.79 8.18
C GLY A 499 23.79 -9.40 7.32
N LYS A 500 23.78 -10.73 7.23
CA LYS A 500 22.76 -11.50 6.52
C LYS A 500 22.15 -12.53 7.45
N VAL A 501 20.84 -12.71 7.31
CA VAL A 501 20.05 -13.68 8.08
C VAL A 501 19.24 -14.53 7.13
N GLN A 502 19.37 -15.84 7.26
CA GLN A 502 18.57 -16.81 6.54
C GLN A 502 17.19 -16.88 7.17
N VAL A 503 16.20 -16.51 6.39
CA VAL A 503 14.79 -16.47 6.77
C VAL A 503 14.07 -17.60 6.06
N HIS A 504 13.27 -18.35 6.81
CA HIS A 504 12.26 -19.24 6.25
C HIS A 504 10.90 -18.64 6.58
N LEU A 505 10.09 -18.35 5.58
CA LEU A 505 8.76 -17.73 5.75
C LEU A 505 7.71 -18.60 5.08
N ILE A 506 6.63 -18.88 5.79
CA ILE A 506 5.42 -19.48 5.22
C ILE A 506 4.20 -18.70 5.72
N ILE A 507 3.29 -18.36 4.82
CA ILE A 507 2.06 -17.63 5.14
C ILE A 507 0.91 -18.60 4.95
N LYS A 508 0.37 -19.15 6.03
CA LYS A 508 -0.73 -20.13 5.97
C LYS A 508 -2.07 -19.49 6.31
N ASN A 509 -3.16 -20.08 5.85
CA ASN A 509 -4.47 -19.80 6.46
C ASN A 509 -4.48 -20.34 7.89
N LYS A 510 -5.05 -19.61 8.86
CA LYS A 510 -5.10 -20.05 10.26
C LYS A 510 -5.71 -21.45 10.41
N TYR A 511 -6.73 -21.78 9.61
CA TYR A 511 -7.35 -23.11 9.62
C TYR A 511 -6.40 -24.23 9.16
N ASP A 512 -5.43 -23.93 8.30
CA ASP A 512 -4.42 -24.90 7.87
C ASP A 512 -3.37 -25.13 8.96
N VAL A 513 -3.18 -24.18 9.88
CA VAL A 513 -2.22 -24.30 10.97
C VAL A 513 -2.73 -25.22 12.08
N GLU A 514 -4.04 -25.17 12.36
CA GLU A 514 -4.68 -25.99 13.40
C GLU A 514 -4.73 -27.48 13.01
N ASN A 515 -4.58 -27.81 11.72
CA ASN A 515 -4.58 -29.18 11.19
C ASN A 515 -3.17 -29.73 10.87
N LEU A 516 -2.10 -28.98 11.20
CA LEU A 516 -0.74 -29.50 11.06
C LEU A 516 -0.41 -30.41 12.23
N ASP A 517 -0.80 -31.68 12.10
CA ASP A 517 -0.04 -32.76 12.70
C ASP A 517 1.40 -32.69 12.20
N THR A 518 2.34 -32.96 13.10
CA THR A 518 3.76 -32.59 13.05
C THR A 518 4.59 -33.33 11.97
N GLU A 519 3.95 -33.92 10.97
CA GLU A 519 4.60 -34.82 9.99
C GLU A 519 5.31 -34.07 8.84
N ASP A 520 4.92 -32.84 8.51
CA ASP A 520 5.58 -32.01 7.47
C ASP A 520 6.81 -31.25 8.01
N GLY A 521 7.83 -31.96 8.48
CA GLY A 521 9.25 -31.57 8.43
C GLY A 521 9.74 -30.25 9.05
N ILE A 522 8.89 -29.38 9.59
CA ILE A 522 9.27 -28.24 10.41
C ILE A 522 9.34 -28.77 11.84
N THR A 523 10.50 -29.31 12.21
CA THR A 523 10.75 -29.77 13.58
C THR A 523 10.63 -28.56 14.51
N ILE A 524 9.51 -28.48 15.24
CA ILE A 524 9.36 -27.55 16.35
C ILE A 524 10.24 -28.11 17.47
N PHE A 525 11.46 -27.56 17.62
CA PHE A 525 12.33 -27.93 18.73
C PHE A 525 11.82 -27.27 20.02
N GLU A 526 10.92 -27.96 20.72
CA GLU A 526 10.72 -27.77 22.15
C GLU A 526 11.78 -28.61 22.88
N GLU A 527 12.92 -27.99 23.21
CA GLU A 527 13.81 -28.58 24.21
C GLU A 527 13.21 -28.35 25.61
N GLU A 528 12.70 -29.43 26.22
CA GLU A 528 12.50 -29.51 27.66
C GLU A 528 13.84 -29.37 28.36
N GLY A 529 14.04 -28.24 29.05
CA GLY A 529 15.21 -28.02 29.89
C GLY A 529 15.21 -28.95 31.10
N LYS A 530 15.80 -30.14 30.98
CA LYS A 530 16.24 -30.93 32.15
C LYS A 530 17.53 -30.33 32.69
N GLY A 531 17.39 -29.41 33.63
CA GLY A 531 18.49 -28.93 34.47
C GLY A 531 18.93 -30.01 35.45
N ASN A 532 20.07 -30.64 35.18
CA ASN A 532 20.87 -31.31 36.20
C ASN A 532 21.63 -30.24 36.99
N HIS A 533 21.29 -30.03 38.26
CA HIS A 533 22.30 -29.64 39.25
C HIS A 533 22.01 -30.29 40.60
N ALA A 534 23.04 -31.01 41.05
CA ALA A 534 23.18 -31.59 42.38
C ALA A 534 23.10 -30.50 43.46
N GLY A 535 22.57 -30.91 44.61
CA GLY A 535 22.22 -30.01 45.70
C GLY A 535 23.40 -29.48 46.51
N GLU A 536 23.08 -28.48 47.32
CA GLU A 536 23.61 -28.32 48.67
C GLU A 536 22.58 -27.58 49.51
N ASP A 537 22.16 -28.22 50.60
CA ASP A 537 21.26 -27.74 51.64
C ASP A 537 21.93 -26.63 52.47
N VAL A 538 21.29 -25.46 52.61
CA VAL A 538 21.32 -24.68 53.87
C VAL A 538 19.97 -23.98 54.11
N ARG A 539 19.23 -24.58 55.05
CA ARG A 539 18.30 -24.06 56.07
C ARG A 539 17.83 -22.59 56.05
N ALA A 540 16.49 -22.50 56.15
CA ALA A 540 15.55 -21.41 56.49
C ALA A 540 15.99 -20.22 57.37
N GLU A 541 15.40 -19.03 57.15
CA GLU A 541 14.44 -18.40 58.09
C GLU A 541 13.69 -17.14 57.56
N SER A 542 12.39 -17.08 57.85
CA SER A 542 11.49 -15.93 58.13
C SER A 542 11.30 -14.71 57.19
N SER A 543 10.09 -14.65 56.62
CA SER A 543 9.03 -13.63 56.81
C SER A 543 9.38 -12.14 57.01
N ARG A 544 8.86 -11.29 56.10
CA ARG A 544 8.04 -10.09 56.46
C ARG A 544 7.34 -9.46 55.24
N LYS A 545 6.08 -9.10 55.46
CA LYS A 545 5.20 -8.28 54.60
C LYS A 545 5.80 -6.90 54.31
N ALA A 546 5.50 -6.35 53.13
CA ALA A 546 5.12 -4.94 52.99
C ALA A 546 4.35 -4.71 51.69
N GLU A 547 3.23 -4.01 51.83
CA GLU A 547 2.38 -3.43 50.79
C GLU A 547 3.08 -2.26 50.09
N GLY A 548 2.61 -1.93 48.88
CA GLY A 548 2.55 -0.54 48.43
C GLY A 548 3.26 -0.20 47.12
N GLY A 549 2.52 0.49 46.25
CA GLY A 549 3.10 1.57 45.44
C GLY A 549 3.05 1.38 43.93
N ALA A 550 1.94 1.80 43.33
CA ALA A 550 1.89 2.22 41.94
C ALA A 550 2.88 3.37 41.67
N GLY A 551 3.50 3.37 40.49
CA GLY A 551 4.42 4.41 40.05
C GLY A 551 4.91 4.17 38.63
N GLU A 552 4.01 4.24 37.65
CA GLU A 552 4.39 4.27 36.25
C GLU A 552 5.07 5.61 35.92
N ASN A 553 6.38 5.57 35.77
CA ASN A 553 7.16 6.59 35.08
C ASN A 553 8.09 5.86 34.11
N SER A 554 7.74 5.82 32.83
CA SER A 554 8.67 5.45 31.77
C SER A 554 8.83 6.61 30.78
N PHE A 555 9.87 7.40 31.05
CA PHE A 555 10.50 8.29 30.08
C PHE A 555 11.13 7.45 28.97
N TRP A 556 10.70 7.65 27.73
CA TRP A 556 11.42 7.18 26.54
C TRP A 556 11.69 8.36 25.62
N THR A 557 12.94 8.80 25.55
CA THR A 557 13.47 9.62 24.46
C THR A 557 13.87 8.71 23.31
N ARG A 558 13.37 8.96 22.08
CA ARG A 558 13.98 8.44 20.84
C ARG A 558 13.50 9.18 19.59
N GLU A 559 14.53 9.57 18.82
CA GLU A 559 14.73 9.86 17.41
C GLU A 559 13.65 10.57 16.54
N TYR A 560 14.15 11.61 15.86
CA TYR A 560 13.44 12.70 15.19
C TYR A 560 13.05 12.38 13.75
N SER A 561 11.86 12.81 13.31
CA SER A 561 11.49 12.88 11.90
C SER A 561 12.09 14.14 11.23
N LEU A 562 12.16 14.18 9.91
CA LEU A 562 12.62 15.37 9.15
C LEU A 562 11.74 16.61 9.40
N LEU A 563 10.52 16.42 9.93
CA LEU A 563 9.62 17.48 10.41
C LEU A 563 10.10 18.06 11.76
N ASP A 564 10.76 17.24 12.59
CA ASP A 564 11.31 17.66 13.89
C ASP A 564 12.70 18.33 13.74
N LEU A 565 13.49 17.96 12.72
CA LEU A 565 14.76 18.62 12.39
C LEU A 565 14.58 20.06 11.87
N LEU A 566 13.47 20.33 11.17
CA LEU A 566 13.12 21.68 10.72
C LEU A 566 12.58 22.57 11.86
N CYS A 567 12.17 21.97 12.99
CA CYS A 567 11.69 22.68 14.17
C CYS A 567 12.78 22.98 15.22
N CYS A 568 14.04 22.57 15.02
CA CYS A 568 15.12 22.78 16.01
C CYS A 568 16.41 23.43 15.45
N GLY A 569 16.39 24.10 14.30
CA GLY A 569 17.65 24.47 13.62
C GLY A 569 17.72 25.84 12.93
N LEU A 570 17.57 26.94 13.67
CA LEU A 570 18.27 28.21 13.33
C LEU A 570 18.82 28.85 14.62
N VAL A 571 19.74 28.15 15.28
CA VAL A 571 20.73 28.80 16.14
C VAL A 571 21.83 29.34 15.23
N ASN A 572 21.80 30.66 15.01
CA ASN A 572 22.86 31.41 14.35
C ASN A 572 24.20 31.19 15.07
N ARG A 573 25.14 30.47 14.43
CA ARG A 573 26.58 30.71 14.63
C ARG A 573 27.05 31.65 13.54
N GLY A 574 27.34 32.90 13.89
CA GLY A 574 28.19 33.74 13.06
C GLY A 574 28.02 35.25 13.22
N ARG A 575 28.96 35.82 13.99
CA ARG A 575 29.48 37.20 13.89
C ARG A 575 28.63 38.33 14.47
N LYS A 576 29.21 38.96 15.51
CA LYS A 576 28.89 40.30 16.01
C LYS A 576 28.84 41.32 14.85
N PRO A 577 27.79 42.14 14.72
CA PRO A 577 27.91 43.45 14.11
C PRO A 577 28.25 44.50 15.17
N LYS A 578 29.15 45.40 14.79
CA LYS A 578 29.43 46.64 15.51
C LYS A 578 28.21 47.54 15.49
N ALA A 579 28.08 48.33 16.55
CA ALA A 579 27.12 49.42 16.68
C ALA A 579 27.20 50.39 15.50
N SER A 580 26.05 50.72 14.92
CA SER A 580 25.78 52.05 14.36
C SER A 580 24.28 52.24 14.14
N SER A 581 23.80 53.34 14.70
CA SER A 581 22.54 54.07 14.48
C SER A 581 21.80 53.82 13.16
N GLN A 582 20.46 53.77 13.22
CA GLN A 582 19.56 54.79 12.63
C GLN A 582 18.07 54.36 12.69
N TYR A 583 17.22 55.26 13.23
CA TYR A 583 15.78 55.51 12.99
C TYR A 583 14.79 54.32 13.03
N GLN A 584 13.83 54.20 13.95
CA GLN A 584 12.72 55.09 14.35
C GLN A 584 11.83 55.49 13.16
N LEU A 585 10.77 54.71 12.88
CA LEU A 585 9.44 55.18 12.46
C LEU A 585 8.45 54.03 12.20
N LEU A 586 7.21 54.28 12.64
CA LEU A 586 5.93 53.62 12.31
C LEU A 586 5.53 52.39 13.14
N GLN A 587 5.21 52.71 14.39
CA GLN A 587 4.18 52.08 15.18
C GLN A 587 3.02 53.08 15.24
N GLU A 588 2.06 52.97 14.31
CA GLU A 588 0.73 53.62 14.33
C GLU A 588 0.02 53.19 13.04
N MET A 589 -1.00 52.35 13.14
CA MET A 589 -2.18 52.25 12.25
C MET A 589 -3.07 51.07 12.71
N ASP A 590 -3.43 51.06 14.00
CA ASP A 590 -4.70 50.50 14.45
C ASP A 590 -5.66 51.69 14.58
N ASP A 591 -6.47 51.91 13.55
CA ASP A 591 -7.81 52.53 13.55
C ASP A 591 -8.16 52.98 12.12
N LEU A 592 -8.79 52.08 11.35
CA LEU A 592 -9.81 52.34 10.33
C LEU A 592 -10.52 51.04 9.90
#